data_AF-A0A3A8QV41-F1
#
_entry.id   AF-A0A3A8QV41-F1
#
_cell.length_a   1.000
_cell.length_b   1.000
_cell.length_c   1.000
_cell.angle_alpha   90.00
_cell.angle_beta   90.00
_cell.angle_gamma   90.00
#
_symmetry.space_group_name_H-M   'P 1'
#
loop_
_entity.id
_entity.type
_entity.pdbx_description
1 polymer ?
#
loop_
_entity_poly.entity_id
_entity_poly.type
_entity_poly.pdbx_seq_one_letter_code
_entity_poly.pdbx_strand_id
1 'polypeptide(L)'
;MTCIVEPEAQGLVKRMSNENRTDPGGNPTLAPEPAIAPELQDQARAIMESLEQEAKEVTAAGRTFTQDDAWRVFARFNVGVPGDIQARHAALESESDRGCALIGAAFLDEKLEALLRNFFIDDKKVADALLKPNSPLGAFSARIRMCRALGLLSREACRMLGFVRGIRNEFAHVSEDLTFETQKIRDPCVSMWGEALPPGGARQVFVRVVIAMAGRIDRACVEALATRRVTPPDEVRPSAEAAVFLEVQRLLQLDGPQASDEDDEVE
;
A
#
# COMPACT_ATOMS: atom_id res chain seq x y z
N MET A 1 -15.73 13.85 9.90
CA MET A 1 -16.19 14.19 8.52
C MET A 1 -16.96 13.03 7.89
N THR A 2 -18.27 13.20 7.68
CA THR A 2 -19.18 12.21 7.07
C THR A 2 -18.80 12.02 5.61
N CYS A 3 -18.19 10.88 5.25
CA CYS A 3 -18.07 10.49 3.85
C CYS A 3 -19.48 10.15 3.34
N ILE A 4 -20.13 11.14 2.73
CA ILE A 4 -21.30 10.92 1.88
C ILE A 4 -20.77 10.16 0.66
N VAL A 5 -20.96 8.84 0.65
CA VAL A 5 -20.70 7.99 -0.52
C VAL A 5 -22.05 7.50 -1.05
N GLU A 6 -22.88 8.42 -1.51
CA GLU A 6 -23.99 8.15 -2.43
C GLU A 6 -23.93 9.31 -3.44
N PRO A 7 -23.54 9.08 -4.71
CA PRO A 7 -24.13 8.11 -5.64
C PRO A 7 -23.10 7.38 -6.56
N GLU A 8 -21.87 7.16 -6.12
CA GLU A 8 -20.82 6.57 -6.99
C GLU A 8 -20.89 5.04 -7.13
N ALA A 9 -21.49 4.32 -6.18
CA ALA A 9 -21.59 2.85 -6.23
C ALA A 9 -22.47 2.36 -7.40
N GLN A 10 -23.57 3.05 -7.70
CA GLN A 10 -24.40 2.76 -8.88
C GLN A 10 -23.73 3.21 -10.20
N GLY A 11 -22.85 4.21 -10.13
CA GLY A 11 -22.05 4.68 -11.27
C GLY A 11 -20.93 3.72 -11.63
N LEU A 12 -20.32 3.04 -10.65
CA LEU A 12 -19.26 2.05 -10.87
C LEU A 12 -19.80 0.83 -11.63
N VAL A 13 -20.96 0.30 -11.22
CA VAL A 13 -21.64 -0.81 -11.90
C VAL A 13 -22.03 -0.44 -13.34
N LYS A 14 -22.56 0.77 -13.56
CA LYS A 14 -22.88 1.26 -14.92
C LYS A 14 -21.66 1.52 -15.81
N ARG A 15 -20.50 1.89 -15.23
CA ARG A 15 -19.25 2.09 -15.99
C ARG A 15 -18.62 0.76 -16.38
N MET A 16 -18.70 -0.26 -15.53
CA MET A 16 -18.18 -1.60 -15.80
C MET A 16 -19.06 -2.41 -16.77
N SER A 17 -20.37 -2.12 -16.86
CA SER A 17 -21.26 -2.79 -17.83
C SER A 17 -21.27 -2.17 -19.24
N ASN A 18 -20.58 -1.04 -19.48
CA ASN A 18 -20.61 -0.31 -20.76
C ASN A 18 -19.24 -0.32 -21.46
N GLU A 19 -18.73 -1.52 -21.75
CA GLU A 19 -17.66 -1.71 -22.73
C GLU A 19 -18.20 -1.48 -24.15
N ASN A 20 -18.26 -0.21 -24.57
CA ASN A 20 -18.08 0.27 -25.95
C ASN A 20 -18.65 1.68 -26.09
N ARG A 21 -17.93 2.68 -25.59
CA ARG A 21 -18.01 4.04 -26.15
C ARG A 21 -16.61 4.64 -26.21
N THR A 22 -16.15 4.84 -27.44
CA THR A 22 -15.05 5.73 -27.79
C THR A 22 -15.37 7.14 -27.27
N ASP A 23 -14.50 7.69 -26.45
CA ASP A 23 -14.58 9.09 -26.01
C ASP A 23 -13.92 9.99 -27.07
N PRO A 24 -14.62 10.98 -27.67
CA PRO A 24 -14.07 11.87 -28.69
C PRO A 24 -13.24 13.00 -28.03
N GLY A 25 -12.24 12.63 -27.24
CA GLY A 25 -11.61 13.56 -26.30
C GLY A 25 -10.18 13.23 -25.89
N GLY A 26 -9.37 12.63 -26.76
CA GLY A 26 -7.90 12.77 -26.78
C GLY A 26 -7.10 12.70 -25.47
N ASN A 27 -7.57 12.01 -24.43
CA ASN A 27 -6.82 11.81 -23.19
C ASN A 27 -6.10 10.44 -23.26
N PRO A 28 -4.85 10.30 -22.76
CA PRO A 28 -4.12 9.05 -22.89
C PRO A 28 -4.87 7.94 -22.19
N THR A 29 -5.22 6.92 -22.97
CA THR A 29 -5.95 5.72 -22.56
C THR A 29 -5.22 5.09 -21.38
N LEU A 30 -5.92 4.99 -20.23
CA LEU A 30 -5.52 4.11 -19.14
C LEU A 30 -5.17 2.76 -19.75
N ALA A 31 -4.00 2.22 -19.41
CA ALA A 31 -3.61 0.88 -19.85
C ALA A 31 -4.78 -0.09 -19.57
N PRO A 32 -5.12 -1.00 -20.50
CA PRO A 32 -6.26 -1.88 -20.33
C PRO A 32 -6.13 -2.61 -19.00
N GLU A 33 -7.19 -2.57 -18.18
CA GLU A 33 -7.24 -3.30 -16.93
C GLU A 33 -6.88 -4.77 -17.20
N PRO A 34 -6.04 -5.41 -16.37
CA PRO A 34 -5.62 -6.78 -16.61
C PRO A 34 -6.86 -7.67 -16.69
N ALA A 35 -7.08 -8.30 -17.85
CA ALA A 35 -8.23 -9.14 -18.08
C ALA A 35 -8.26 -10.28 -17.04
N ILE A 36 -9.30 -10.31 -16.22
CA ILE A 36 -9.55 -11.39 -15.28
C ILE A 36 -9.67 -12.68 -16.10
N ALA A 37 -8.85 -13.69 -15.78
CA ALA A 37 -8.91 -15.00 -16.44
C ALA A 37 -10.36 -15.52 -16.45
N PRO A 38 -10.85 -16.13 -17.55
CA PRO A 38 -12.26 -16.54 -17.66
C PRO A 38 -12.77 -17.37 -16.48
N GLU A 39 -11.90 -18.22 -15.91
CA GLU A 39 -12.17 -19.06 -14.74
C GLU A 39 -12.42 -18.26 -13.45
N LEU A 40 -11.88 -17.05 -13.34
CA LEU A 40 -12.04 -16.15 -12.20
C LEU A 40 -13.18 -15.13 -12.42
N GLN A 41 -13.71 -15.00 -13.64
CA GLN A 41 -14.82 -14.09 -13.95
C GLN A 41 -16.13 -14.53 -13.27
N ASP A 42 -16.39 -15.84 -13.23
CA ASP A 42 -17.57 -16.40 -12.56
C ASP A 42 -17.48 -16.22 -11.03
N GLN A 43 -16.29 -16.37 -10.46
CA GLN A 43 -16.04 -16.11 -9.05
C GLN A 43 -16.22 -14.63 -8.71
N ALA A 44 -15.69 -13.73 -9.55
CA ALA A 44 -15.87 -12.28 -9.39
C ALA A 44 -17.36 -11.86 -9.47
N ARG A 45 -18.13 -12.45 -10.40
CA ARG A 45 -19.57 -12.21 -10.52
C ARG A 45 -20.33 -12.64 -9.27
N ALA A 46 -20.06 -13.83 -8.76
CA ALA A 46 -20.71 -14.36 -7.56
C ALA A 46 -20.43 -13.50 -6.30
N ILE A 47 -19.22 -12.95 -6.20
CA ILE A 47 -18.84 -12.00 -5.13
C ILE A 47 -19.62 -10.70 -5.28
N MET A 48 -19.70 -10.14 -6.48
CA MET A 48 -20.43 -8.90 -6.74
C MET A 48 -21.92 -9.03 -6.41
N GLU A 49 -22.56 -10.13 -6.82
CA GLU A 49 -23.97 -10.41 -6.48
C GLU A 49 -24.17 -10.50 -4.96
N SER A 50 -23.24 -11.13 -4.24
CA SER A 50 -23.30 -11.24 -2.79
C SER A 50 -23.06 -9.91 -2.08
N LEU A 51 -22.20 -9.04 -2.62
CA LEU A 51 -21.96 -7.69 -2.10
C LEU A 51 -23.21 -6.82 -2.26
N GLU A 52 -23.87 -6.88 -3.42
CA GLU A 52 -25.11 -6.15 -3.67
C GLU A 52 -26.23 -6.59 -2.75
N GLN A 53 -26.34 -7.89 -2.48
CA GLN A 53 -27.36 -8.43 -1.58
C GLN A 53 -27.13 -7.97 -0.14
N GLU A 54 -25.89 -8.07 0.37
CA GLU A 54 -25.54 -7.60 1.71
C GLU A 54 -25.78 -6.09 1.86
N ALA A 55 -25.41 -5.30 0.86
CA ALA A 55 -25.64 -3.86 0.86
C ALA A 55 -27.13 -3.50 0.95
N LYS A 56 -28.00 -4.24 0.25
CA LYS A 56 -29.46 -4.08 0.35
C LYS A 56 -29.97 -4.40 1.75
N GLU A 57 -29.49 -5.49 2.36
CA GLU A 57 -29.92 -5.93 3.69
C GLU A 57 -29.50 -4.94 4.79
N VAL A 58 -28.24 -4.47 4.74
CA VAL A 58 -27.72 -3.49 5.71
C VAL A 58 -28.48 -2.16 5.60
N THR A 59 -28.72 -1.70 4.36
CA THR A 59 -29.48 -0.46 4.10
C THR A 59 -30.94 -0.60 4.53
N ALA A 60 -31.58 -1.75 4.30
CA ALA A 60 -32.93 -2.04 4.77
C ALA A 60 -33.04 -2.05 6.30
N ALA A 61 -31.96 -2.42 7.00
CA ALA A 61 -31.86 -2.33 8.45
C ALA A 61 -31.55 -0.91 8.97
N GLY A 62 -31.54 0.10 8.10
CA GLY A 62 -31.29 1.50 8.46
C GLY A 62 -29.82 1.81 8.81
N ARG A 63 -28.90 0.91 8.48
CA ARG A 63 -27.45 1.09 8.66
C ARG A 63 -26.80 1.42 7.31
N THR A 64 -25.70 2.16 7.34
CA THR A 64 -24.87 2.41 6.16
C THR A 64 -24.01 1.17 5.89
N PHE A 65 -23.94 0.72 4.64
CA PHE A 65 -23.04 -0.36 4.25
C PHE A 65 -21.59 0.08 4.42
N THR A 66 -20.81 -0.70 5.16
CA THR A 66 -19.45 -0.34 5.54
C THR A 66 -18.42 -1.23 4.86
N GLN A 67 -17.16 -0.81 4.98
CA GLN A 67 -16.02 -1.63 4.58
C GLN A 67 -16.02 -2.99 5.31
N ASP A 68 -16.43 -3.05 6.58
CA ASP A 68 -16.49 -4.31 7.33
C ASP A 68 -17.55 -5.28 6.80
N ASP A 69 -18.63 -4.77 6.21
CA ASP A 69 -19.70 -5.59 5.61
C ASP A 69 -19.23 -6.19 4.28
N ALA A 70 -18.57 -5.39 3.43
CA ALA A 70 -17.96 -5.90 2.20
C ALA A 70 -16.89 -6.97 2.48
N TRP A 71 -16.12 -6.83 3.56
CA TRP A 71 -15.05 -7.75 3.90
C TRP A 71 -15.60 -9.12 4.34
N ARG A 72 -16.76 -9.13 5.01
CA ARG A 72 -17.49 -10.37 5.33
C ARG A 72 -17.99 -11.10 4.09
N VAL A 73 -18.32 -10.38 3.03
CA VAL A 73 -18.66 -11.01 1.75
C VAL A 73 -17.40 -11.61 1.12
N PHE A 74 -16.32 -10.86 0.96
CA PHE A 74 -15.07 -11.40 0.38
C PHE A 74 -14.54 -12.63 1.12
N ALA A 75 -14.62 -12.66 2.47
CA ALA A 75 -14.23 -13.81 3.28
C ALA A 75 -15.02 -15.09 2.95
N ARG A 76 -16.32 -15.00 2.62
CA ARG A 76 -17.15 -16.15 2.22
C ARG A 76 -16.67 -16.82 0.93
N PHE A 77 -16.00 -16.06 0.06
CA PHE A 77 -15.54 -16.55 -1.25
C PHE A 77 -14.07 -16.96 -1.27
N ASN A 78 -13.39 -16.97 -0.13
CA ASN A 78 -11.96 -17.28 0.01
C ASN A 78 -11.08 -16.46 -0.96
N VAL A 79 -11.58 -15.33 -1.45
CA VAL A 79 -10.80 -14.36 -2.22
C VAL A 79 -10.03 -13.56 -1.22
N GLY A 80 -8.70 -13.61 -1.34
CA GLY A 80 -7.74 -13.18 -0.34
C GLY A 80 -8.05 -11.79 0.20
N VAL A 81 -8.76 -11.74 1.33
CA VAL A 81 -8.55 -10.72 2.35
C VAL A 81 -7.22 -11.13 2.99
N PRO A 82 -6.10 -10.40 2.81
CA PRO A 82 -4.81 -10.89 3.28
C PRO A 82 -4.72 -10.86 4.82
N GLY A 83 -5.17 -11.98 5.39
CA GLY A 83 -5.34 -12.27 6.81
C GLY A 83 -6.43 -11.43 7.47
N ASP A 84 -7.47 -12.14 7.92
CA ASP A 84 -8.65 -11.67 8.63
C ASP A 84 -8.43 -10.37 9.41
N ILE A 85 -8.86 -9.26 8.82
CA ILE A 85 -8.77 -7.92 9.39
C ILE A 85 -9.56 -7.83 10.70
N GLN A 86 -10.63 -8.61 10.85
CA GLN A 86 -11.46 -8.64 12.05
C GLN A 86 -10.77 -9.41 13.17
N ALA A 87 -10.22 -10.59 12.89
CA ALA A 87 -9.41 -11.32 13.86
C ALA A 87 -8.19 -10.51 14.31
N ARG A 88 -7.59 -9.73 13.40
CA ARG A 88 -6.48 -8.83 13.74
C ARG A 88 -6.89 -7.62 14.56
N HIS A 89 -8.04 -7.03 14.26
CA HIS A 89 -8.61 -5.97 15.08
C HIS A 89 -8.84 -6.48 16.51
N ALA A 90 -9.51 -7.62 16.65
CA ALA A 90 -9.77 -8.25 17.95
C ALA A 90 -8.47 -8.61 18.69
N ALA A 91 -7.46 -9.15 17.98
CA ALA A 91 -6.16 -9.46 18.57
C ALA A 91 -5.47 -8.20 19.10
N LEU A 92 -5.40 -7.12 18.30
CA LEU A 92 -4.83 -5.84 18.74
C LEU A 92 -5.62 -5.21 19.89
N GLU A 93 -6.93 -5.42 19.95
CA GLU A 93 -7.77 -4.92 21.05
C GLU A 93 -7.56 -5.66 22.36
N SER A 94 -7.22 -6.95 22.32
CA SER A 94 -6.92 -7.75 23.51
C SER A 94 -5.54 -7.50 24.12
N GLU A 95 -4.66 -6.80 23.41
CA GLU A 95 -3.28 -6.57 23.83
C GLU A 95 -3.12 -5.41 24.81
N SER A 96 -2.01 -5.42 25.57
CA SER A 96 -1.59 -4.22 26.31
C SER A 96 -1.35 -3.04 25.35
N ASP A 97 -1.39 -1.79 25.84
CA ASP A 97 -1.10 -0.61 24.99
C ASP A 97 0.25 -0.74 24.27
N ARG A 98 1.26 -1.20 25.00
CA ARG A 98 2.59 -1.49 24.46
C ARG A 98 2.55 -2.63 23.44
N GLY A 99 1.89 -3.74 23.76
CA GLY A 99 1.71 -4.87 22.85
C GLY A 99 1.04 -4.46 21.54
N CYS A 100 -0.07 -3.72 21.64
CA CYS A 100 -0.83 -3.18 20.52
C CYS A 100 0.05 -2.34 19.58
N ALA A 101 0.86 -1.42 20.14
CA ALA A 101 1.75 -0.58 19.35
C ALA A 101 2.88 -1.35 18.66
N LEU A 102 3.53 -2.29 19.37
CA LEU A 102 4.63 -3.08 18.85
C LEU A 102 4.15 -4.07 17.77
N ILE A 103 3.07 -4.82 18.06
CA ILE A 103 2.50 -5.81 17.14
C ILE A 103 1.91 -5.13 15.91
N GLY A 104 1.16 -4.04 16.09
CA GLY A 104 0.56 -3.30 14.97
C GLY A 104 1.60 -2.74 14.00
N ALA A 105 2.74 -2.26 14.52
CA ALA A 105 3.83 -1.78 13.68
C ALA A 105 4.60 -2.91 12.99
N ALA A 106 4.93 -3.99 13.70
CA ALA A 106 5.59 -5.17 13.11
C ALA A 106 4.74 -5.76 11.97
N PHE A 107 3.43 -5.83 12.19
CA PHE A 107 2.48 -6.29 11.20
C PHE A 107 2.50 -5.47 9.90
N LEU A 108 2.52 -4.14 10.01
CA LEU A 108 2.62 -3.28 8.82
C LEU A 108 3.99 -3.38 8.15
N ASP A 109 5.06 -3.58 8.92
CA ASP A 109 6.40 -3.76 8.40
C ASP A 109 6.52 -5.05 7.56
N GLU A 110 5.96 -6.16 8.05
CA GLU A 110 5.86 -7.42 7.30
C GLU A 110 5.06 -7.24 5.99
N LYS A 111 3.95 -6.49 6.02
CA LYS A 111 3.17 -6.21 4.81
C LYS A 111 3.94 -5.36 3.80
N LEU A 112 4.70 -4.36 4.24
CA LEU A 112 5.56 -3.57 3.35
C LEU A 112 6.66 -4.44 2.73
N GLU A 113 7.23 -5.36 3.49
CA GLU A 113 8.17 -6.34 2.96
C GLU A 113 7.51 -7.18 1.85
N ALA A 114 6.32 -7.73 2.11
CA ALA A 114 5.56 -8.51 1.13
C ALA A 114 5.25 -7.69 -0.14
N LEU A 115 4.83 -6.43 0.02
CA LEU A 115 4.59 -5.51 -1.10
C LEU A 115 5.83 -5.35 -1.97
N LEU A 116 6.99 -5.08 -1.36
CA LEU A 116 8.23 -4.93 -2.11
C LEU A 116 8.66 -6.22 -2.80
N ARG A 117 8.51 -7.38 -2.14
CA ARG A 117 8.76 -8.70 -2.76
C ARG A 117 7.88 -8.95 -3.98
N ASN A 118 6.61 -8.58 -3.89
CA ASN A 118 5.66 -8.74 -5.00
C ASN A 118 5.95 -7.79 -6.16
N PHE A 119 6.52 -6.61 -5.86
CA PHE A 119 6.85 -5.61 -6.85
C PHE A 119 8.20 -5.85 -7.55
N PHE A 120 9.17 -6.44 -6.86
CA PHE A 120 10.44 -6.82 -7.44
C PHE A 120 10.27 -7.97 -8.45
N ILE A 121 11.30 -8.18 -9.27
CA ILE A 121 11.40 -9.39 -10.10
C ILE A 121 11.35 -10.64 -9.21
N ASP A 122 10.94 -11.77 -9.79
CA ASP A 122 10.88 -13.07 -9.08
C ASP A 122 12.27 -13.69 -8.85
N ASP A 123 13.15 -12.95 -8.17
CA ASP A 123 14.44 -13.42 -7.71
C ASP A 123 14.51 -13.30 -6.20
N LYS A 124 14.32 -14.45 -5.54
CA LYS A 124 14.36 -14.55 -4.08
C LYS A 124 15.70 -14.10 -3.50
N LYS A 125 16.83 -14.39 -4.16
CA LYS A 125 18.17 -14.05 -3.64
C LYS A 125 18.37 -12.54 -3.64
N VAL A 126 18.00 -11.88 -4.73
CA VAL A 126 18.08 -10.41 -4.86
C VAL A 126 17.14 -9.74 -3.86
N ALA A 127 15.89 -10.20 -3.77
CA ALA A 127 14.93 -9.66 -2.81
C ALA A 127 15.41 -9.82 -1.37
N ASP A 128 15.91 -11.00 -0.99
CA ASP A 128 16.43 -11.26 0.36
C ASP A 128 17.66 -10.41 0.68
N ALA A 129 18.56 -10.19 -0.28
CA ALA A 129 19.75 -9.35 -0.07
C ALA A 129 19.38 -7.90 0.26
N LEU A 130 18.24 -7.41 -0.23
CA LEU A 130 17.75 -6.06 0.04
C LEU A 130 16.88 -5.97 1.29
N LEU A 131 16.02 -6.96 1.54
CA LEU A 131 14.92 -6.86 2.51
C LEU A 131 15.20 -7.49 3.87
N LYS A 132 16.21 -8.35 4.01
CA LYS A 132 16.55 -8.98 5.29
C LYS A 132 16.94 -7.95 6.36
N PRO A 133 16.85 -8.31 7.65
CA PRO A 133 17.40 -7.47 8.72
C PRO A 133 18.86 -7.11 8.43
N ASN A 134 19.26 -5.86 8.71
CA ASN A 134 20.58 -5.28 8.43
C ASN A 134 20.93 -5.07 6.94
N SER A 135 19.98 -5.29 6.02
CA SER A 135 20.12 -4.92 4.60
C SER A 135 19.60 -3.48 4.32
N PRO A 136 19.84 -2.90 3.13
CA PRO A 136 19.43 -1.53 2.80
C PRO A 136 17.93 -1.25 2.99
N LEU A 137 17.07 -2.24 2.77
CA LEU A 137 15.61 -2.16 2.98
C LEU A 137 15.14 -3.04 4.15
N GLY A 138 16.03 -3.34 5.10
CA GLY A 138 15.74 -4.17 6.28
C GLY A 138 14.98 -3.45 7.39
N ALA A 139 14.98 -2.11 7.39
CA ALA A 139 14.31 -1.31 8.41
C ALA A 139 12.93 -0.82 7.94
N PHE A 140 11.95 -0.78 8.85
CA PHE A 140 10.60 -0.28 8.57
C PHE A 140 10.61 1.09 7.87
N SER A 141 11.45 2.02 8.33
CA SER A 141 11.56 3.35 7.71
C SER A 141 12.14 3.33 6.29
N ALA A 142 13.04 2.40 5.98
CA ALA A 142 13.62 2.26 4.65
C ALA A 142 12.58 1.72 3.67
N ARG A 143 11.78 0.74 4.10
CA ARG A 143 10.68 0.18 3.31
C ARG A 143 9.61 1.23 2.99
N ILE A 144 9.20 2.05 3.97
CA ILE A 144 8.27 3.17 3.74
C ILE A 144 8.80 4.13 2.67
N ARG A 145 10.07 4.54 2.77
CA ARG A 145 10.70 5.44 1.80
C ARG A 145 10.79 4.81 0.41
N MET A 146 11.14 3.54 0.33
CA MET A 146 11.23 2.81 -0.94
C MET A 146 9.86 2.69 -1.60
N CYS A 147 8.83 2.26 -0.87
CA CYS A 147 7.47 2.20 -1.40
C CYS A 147 6.98 3.57 -1.90
N ARG A 148 7.36 4.66 -1.22
CA ARG A 148 7.06 6.02 -1.69
C ARG A 148 7.79 6.35 -2.99
N ALA A 149 9.09 6.07 -3.06
CA ALA A 149 9.92 6.36 -4.22
C ALA A 149 9.45 5.58 -5.47
N LEU A 150 8.95 4.37 -5.28
CA LEU A 150 8.41 3.51 -6.34
C LEU A 150 6.96 3.84 -6.73
N GLY A 151 6.33 4.83 -6.08
CA GLY A 151 4.94 5.19 -6.35
C GLY A 151 3.89 4.22 -5.78
N LEU A 152 4.30 3.23 -4.98
CA LEU A 152 3.41 2.24 -4.38
C LEU A 152 2.55 2.79 -3.24
N LEU A 153 2.98 3.90 -2.63
CA LEU A 153 2.26 4.56 -1.54
C LEU A 153 2.11 6.06 -1.76
N SER A 154 0.93 6.58 -1.43
CA SER A 154 0.64 8.01 -1.42
C SER A 154 1.41 8.73 -0.31
N ARG A 155 1.51 10.06 -0.41
CA ARG A 155 2.13 10.90 0.64
C ARG A 155 1.40 10.75 1.97
N GLU A 156 0.08 10.66 1.91
CA GLU A 156 -0.77 10.46 3.08
C GLU A 156 -0.54 9.09 3.72
N ALA A 157 -0.47 8.02 2.92
CA ALA A 157 -0.17 6.68 3.41
C ALA A 157 1.19 6.64 4.12
N CYS A 158 2.21 7.32 3.57
CA CYS A 158 3.51 7.45 4.21
C CYS A 158 3.46 8.25 5.51
N ARG A 159 2.63 9.30 5.59
CA ARG A 159 2.39 10.06 6.83
C ARG A 159 1.79 9.16 7.91
N MET A 160 0.79 8.35 7.56
CA MET A 160 0.15 7.40 8.48
C MET A 160 1.12 6.33 8.98
N LEU A 161 1.95 5.75 8.11
CA LEU A 161 3.00 4.81 8.50
C LEU A 161 4.08 5.47 9.37
N GLY A 162 4.43 6.72 9.07
CA GLY A 162 5.33 7.53 9.89
C GLY A 162 4.81 7.74 11.30
N PHE A 163 3.51 7.99 11.44
CA PHE A 163 2.83 8.08 12.74
C PHE A 163 2.88 6.75 13.51
N VAL A 164 2.53 5.63 12.88
CA VAL A 164 2.61 4.31 13.54
C VAL A 164 4.03 4.02 14.03
N ARG A 165 5.03 4.29 13.19
CA ARG A 165 6.45 4.17 13.55
C ARG A 165 6.82 5.06 14.74
N GLY A 166 6.32 6.29 14.78
CA GLY A 166 6.55 7.23 15.89
C GLY A 166 6.00 6.69 17.21
N ILE A 167 4.73 6.29 17.23
CA ILE A 167 4.10 5.68 18.41
C ILE A 167 4.84 4.42 18.85
N ARG A 168 5.16 3.51 17.92
CA ARG A 168 5.95 2.31 18.22
C ARG A 168 7.27 2.63 18.89
N ASN A 169 7.96 3.66 18.42
CA ASN A 169 9.26 4.04 18.98
C ASN A 169 9.14 4.53 20.43
N GLU A 170 8.13 5.33 20.75
CA GLU A 170 7.85 5.74 22.14
C GLU A 170 7.66 4.51 23.05
N PHE A 171 6.83 3.55 22.63
CA PHE A 171 6.59 2.31 23.37
C PHE A 171 7.78 1.33 23.40
N ALA A 172 8.76 1.48 22.51
CA ALA A 172 9.96 0.65 22.48
C ALA A 172 11.01 1.11 23.51
N HIS A 173 10.97 2.37 23.95
CA HIS A 173 11.85 2.87 25.01
C HIS A 173 11.44 2.26 26.37
N VAL A 174 12.31 1.40 26.91
CA VAL A 174 12.00 0.48 28.03
C VAL A 174 11.84 1.19 29.38
N SER A 175 12.26 2.46 29.50
CA SER A 175 12.40 3.16 30.78
C SER A 175 11.11 3.74 31.37
N GLU A 176 9.99 3.73 30.64
CA GLU A 176 8.75 4.40 31.04
C GLU A 176 7.53 3.47 30.91
N ASP A 177 6.66 3.48 31.93
CA ASP A 177 5.33 2.86 31.86
C ASP A 177 4.40 3.77 31.04
N LEU A 178 4.31 3.49 29.75
CA LEU A 178 3.55 4.26 28.78
C LEU A 178 2.20 3.64 28.46
N THR A 179 1.22 4.51 28.24
CA THR A 179 -0.13 4.18 27.78
C THR A 179 -0.53 5.09 26.64
N PHE A 180 -1.59 4.74 25.91
CA PHE A 180 -2.15 5.62 24.86
C PHE A 180 -2.68 6.96 25.40
N GLU A 181 -2.95 7.05 26.70
CA GLU A 181 -3.37 8.30 27.34
C GLU A 181 -2.19 9.18 27.79
N THR A 182 -0.95 8.68 27.70
CA THR A 182 0.23 9.50 27.98
C THR A 182 0.34 10.62 26.95
N GLN A 183 0.51 11.87 27.41
CA GLN A 183 0.46 13.07 26.57
C GLN A 183 1.29 12.94 25.27
N LYS A 184 2.53 12.43 25.37
CA LYS A 184 3.44 12.26 24.22
C LYS A 184 2.95 11.26 23.15
N ILE A 185 2.06 10.34 23.52
CA ILE A 185 1.42 9.38 22.61
C ILE A 185 0.05 9.89 22.16
N ARG A 186 -0.71 10.46 23.09
CA ARG A 186 -2.05 11.00 22.86
C ARG A 186 -2.07 12.14 21.86
N ASP A 187 -1.12 13.08 21.95
CA ASP A 187 -1.07 14.27 21.09
C ASP A 187 -0.87 13.93 19.60
N PRO A 188 0.06 13.04 19.21
CA PRO A 188 0.11 12.51 17.86
C PRO A 188 -1.20 11.88 17.39
N CYS A 189 -1.91 11.14 18.26
CA CYS A 189 -3.21 10.55 17.90
C CYS A 189 -4.27 11.61 17.63
N VAL A 190 -4.35 12.66 18.46
CA VAL A 190 -5.26 13.79 18.24
C VAL A 190 -4.92 14.52 16.94
N SER A 191 -3.64 14.80 16.70
CA SER A 191 -3.19 15.47 15.47
C SER A 191 -3.47 14.63 14.22
N MET A 192 -3.31 13.31 14.30
CA MET A 192 -3.62 12.41 13.19
C MET A 192 -5.13 12.35 12.90
N TRP A 193 -5.97 12.36 13.94
CA TRP A 193 -7.42 12.24 13.79
C TRP A 193 -8.07 13.53 13.29
N GLY A 194 -7.55 14.69 13.69
CA GLY A 194 -8.01 16.01 13.21
C GLY A 194 -9.36 16.48 13.77
N GLU A 195 -10.02 15.68 14.60
CA GLU A 195 -11.29 15.98 15.26
C GLU A 195 -11.26 15.45 16.72
N ALA A 196 -12.38 15.51 17.44
CA ALA A 196 -12.50 14.88 18.75
C ALA A 196 -12.21 13.37 18.68
N LEU A 197 -11.46 12.85 19.65
CA LEU A 197 -11.09 11.44 19.70
C LEU A 197 -12.35 10.55 19.71
N PRO A 198 -12.32 9.41 18.99
CA PRO A 198 -13.43 8.47 18.99
C PRO A 198 -13.63 7.81 20.37
N PRO A 199 -14.78 7.15 20.61
CA PRO A 199 -14.92 6.21 21.71
C PRO A 199 -13.77 5.18 21.66
N GLY A 200 -13.09 4.97 22.78
CA GLY A 200 -11.84 4.18 22.84
C GLY A 200 -10.54 5.01 22.74
N GLY A 201 -10.63 6.33 22.63
CA GLY A 201 -9.51 7.25 22.86
C GLY A 201 -8.40 7.15 21.82
N ALA A 202 -7.18 7.50 22.23
CA ALA A 202 -6.00 7.52 21.36
C ALA A 202 -5.62 6.13 20.83
N ARG A 203 -5.91 5.08 21.61
CA ARG A 203 -5.70 3.68 21.21
C ARG A 203 -6.54 3.31 19.99
N GLN A 204 -7.82 3.68 19.97
CA GLN A 204 -8.70 3.37 18.84
C GLN A 204 -8.23 4.07 17.56
N VAL A 205 -7.71 5.30 17.65
CA VAL A 205 -7.12 5.99 16.51
C VAL A 205 -5.96 5.19 15.94
N PHE A 206 -5.04 4.74 16.80
CA PHE A 206 -3.90 3.93 16.38
C PHE A 206 -4.34 2.62 15.69
N VAL A 207 -5.24 1.86 16.30
CA VAL A 207 -5.76 0.60 15.73
C VAL A 207 -6.41 0.84 14.37
N ARG A 208 -7.25 1.88 14.25
CA ARG A 208 -7.88 2.24 12.97
C ARG A 208 -6.87 2.59 11.90
N VAL A 209 -5.82 3.34 12.24
CA VAL A 209 -4.74 3.66 11.31
C VAL A 209 -4.01 2.39 10.86
N VAL A 210 -3.71 1.47 11.78
CA VAL A 210 -3.06 0.20 11.46
C VAL A 210 -3.91 -0.62 10.48
N ILE A 211 -5.19 -0.80 10.76
CA ILE A 211 -6.10 -1.57 9.91
C ILE A 211 -6.28 -0.90 8.54
N ALA A 212 -6.48 0.42 8.50
CA ALA A 212 -6.63 1.16 7.25
C ALA A 212 -5.35 1.07 6.39
N MET A 213 -4.17 1.11 7.00
CA MET A 213 -2.91 0.94 6.30
C MET A 213 -2.69 -0.48 5.81
N ALA A 214 -3.06 -1.48 6.60
CA ALA A 214 -2.99 -2.88 6.18
C ALA A 214 -3.81 -3.12 4.91
N GLY A 215 -5.07 -2.65 4.87
CA GLY A 215 -5.92 -2.78 3.69
C GLY A 215 -5.37 -2.06 2.45
N ARG A 216 -4.76 -0.88 2.62
CA ARG A 216 -4.11 -0.16 1.50
C ARG A 216 -2.88 -0.89 0.97
N ILE A 217 -2.03 -1.42 1.86
CA ILE A 217 -0.85 -2.18 1.46
C ILE A 217 -1.27 -3.48 0.78
N ASP A 218 -2.29 -4.15 1.28
CA ASP A 218 -2.84 -5.38 0.68
C ASP A 218 -3.35 -5.16 -0.73
N ARG A 219 -4.09 -4.07 -0.95
CA ARG A 219 -4.49 -3.67 -2.30
C ARG A 219 -3.26 -3.45 -3.20
N ALA A 220 -2.28 -2.69 -2.73
CA ALA A 220 -1.05 -2.46 -3.49
C ALA A 220 -0.27 -3.76 -3.76
N CYS A 221 -0.31 -4.73 -2.84
CA CYS A 221 0.28 -6.05 -3.04
C CYS A 221 -0.39 -6.80 -4.19
N VAL A 222 -1.72 -6.77 -4.26
CA VAL A 222 -2.48 -7.41 -5.35
C VAL A 222 -2.17 -6.72 -6.68
N GLU A 223 -2.15 -5.39 -6.72
CA GLU A 223 -1.80 -4.62 -7.92
C GLU A 223 -0.36 -4.92 -8.38
N ALA A 224 0.60 -5.02 -7.44
CA ALA A 224 1.99 -5.38 -7.73
C ALA A 224 2.13 -6.82 -8.26
N LEU A 225 1.35 -7.77 -7.72
CA LEU A 225 1.31 -9.15 -8.22
C LEU A 225 0.69 -9.24 -9.62
N ALA A 226 -0.35 -8.45 -9.89
CA ALA A 226 -1.02 -8.43 -11.19
C ALA A 226 -0.11 -7.85 -12.30
N THR A 227 0.77 -6.91 -11.93
CA THR A 227 1.70 -6.22 -12.85
C THR A 227 3.15 -6.65 -12.64
N ARG A 228 3.35 -7.90 -12.17
CA ARG A 228 4.64 -8.37 -11.68
C ARG A 228 5.76 -8.14 -12.69
N ARG A 229 6.84 -7.52 -12.21
CA ARG A 229 8.01 -7.22 -13.04
C ARG A 229 8.71 -8.50 -13.47
N VAL A 230 9.08 -8.57 -14.73
CA VAL A 230 9.89 -9.65 -15.30
C VAL A 230 11.30 -9.15 -15.54
N THR A 231 12.28 -10.02 -15.38
CA THR A 231 13.67 -9.73 -15.73
C THR A 231 13.74 -9.44 -17.22
N PRO A 232 14.31 -8.30 -17.65
CA PRO A 232 14.57 -8.05 -19.06
C PRO A 232 15.46 -9.16 -19.61
N PRO A 233 15.25 -9.62 -20.87
CA PRO A 233 16.21 -10.52 -21.50
C PRO A 233 17.59 -9.85 -21.56
N ASP A 234 18.66 -10.64 -21.48
CA ASP A 234 20.06 -10.14 -21.46
C ASP A 234 20.42 -9.27 -22.68
N GLU A 235 19.61 -9.32 -23.75
CA GLU A 235 19.68 -8.46 -24.92
C GLU A 235 18.45 -7.55 -25.05
N VAL A 236 18.36 -6.48 -24.26
CA VAL A 236 17.47 -5.35 -24.61
C VAL A 236 18.35 -4.27 -25.25
N ARG A 237 18.33 -4.19 -26.59
CA ARG A 237 18.83 -3.03 -27.34
C ARG A 237 18.27 -1.77 -26.69
N PRO A 238 19.08 -0.71 -26.52
CA PRO A 238 18.59 0.57 -26.01
C PRO A 238 17.32 0.98 -26.78
N SER A 239 16.36 1.58 -26.08
CA SER A 239 15.15 2.13 -26.71
C SER A 239 15.55 2.93 -27.94
N ALA A 240 14.73 2.94 -28.99
CA ALA A 240 15.11 3.58 -30.26
C ALA A 240 15.67 5.01 -30.08
N GLU A 241 15.19 5.75 -29.07
CA GLU A 241 15.71 7.07 -28.68
C GLU A 241 17.08 7.04 -27.99
N ALA A 242 17.31 6.12 -27.05
CA ALA A 242 18.61 5.96 -26.40
C ALA A 242 19.67 5.39 -27.37
N ALA A 243 19.25 4.53 -28.31
CA ALA A 243 20.09 4.03 -29.38
C ALA A 243 20.50 5.16 -30.33
N VAL A 244 19.57 6.04 -30.69
CA VAL A 244 19.86 7.25 -31.48
C VAL A 244 20.79 8.19 -30.71
N PHE A 245 20.55 8.42 -29.41
CA PHE A 245 21.44 9.26 -28.60
C PHE A 245 22.88 8.71 -28.56
N LEU A 246 23.05 7.41 -28.31
CA LEU A 246 24.35 6.76 -28.26
C LEU A 246 25.05 6.71 -29.63
N GLU A 247 24.29 6.48 -30.72
CA GLU A 247 24.84 6.49 -32.07
C GLU A 247 25.24 7.91 -32.51
N VAL A 248 24.42 8.92 -32.18
CA VAL A 248 24.74 10.33 -32.43
C VAL A 248 25.97 10.74 -31.61
N GLN A 249 26.07 10.35 -30.34
CA GLN A 249 27.23 10.64 -29.49
C GLN A 249 28.51 9.99 -30.03
N ARG A 250 28.42 8.75 -30.51
CA ARG A 250 29.52 8.02 -31.17
C ARG A 250 29.95 8.70 -32.47
N LEU A 251 29.01 9.10 -33.32
CA LEU A 251 29.29 9.77 -34.61
C LEU A 251 29.89 11.17 -34.43
N LEU A 252 29.51 11.86 -33.35
CA LEU A 252 30.00 13.20 -33.05
C LEU A 252 31.31 13.22 -32.24
N GLN A 253 31.87 12.05 -31.86
CA GLN A 253 33.05 11.95 -30.99
C GLN A 253 32.97 12.85 -29.75
N LEU A 254 31.76 13.00 -29.19
CA LEU A 254 31.56 13.80 -27.99
C LEU A 254 32.03 12.97 -26.80
N ASP A 255 33.30 13.17 -26.44
CA ASP A 255 33.83 12.68 -25.18
C ASP A 255 33.00 13.29 -24.03
N GLY A 256 32.59 12.44 -23.08
CA GLY A 256 32.00 12.92 -21.83
C GLY A 256 32.96 13.89 -21.12
N PRO A 257 32.48 14.69 -20.16
CA PRO A 257 33.33 15.63 -19.45
C PRO A 257 34.56 14.87 -18.91
N GLN A 258 35.73 15.20 -19.45
CA GLN A 258 37.01 14.69 -18.99
C GLN A 258 37.09 15.08 -17.51
N ALA A 259 37.20 14.09 -16.64
CA ALA A 259 37.54 14.36 -15.25
C ALA A 259 38.88 15.10 -15.30
N SER A 260 38.88 16.35 -14.85
CA SER A 260 40.11 17.10 -14.65
C SER A 260 40.95 16.33 -13.65
N ASP A 261 42.10 15.82 -14.10
CA ASP A 261 43.20 15.39 -13.26
C ASP A 261 43.64 16.59 -12.41
N GLU A 262 43.04 16.75 -11.24
CA GLU A 262 43.65 17.42 -10.09
C GLU A 262 43.99 16.33 -9.08
N ASP A 263 45.05 15.56 -9.40
CA ASP A 263 45.84 14.92 -8.36
C ASP A 263 46.63 16.03 -7.66
N ASP A 264 46.17 16.39 -6.46
CA ASP A 264 46.89 17.20 -5.48
C ASP A 264 48.21 16.50 -5.11
N GLU A 265 49.29 16.84 -5.83
CA GLU A 265 50.64 16.83 -5.27
C GLU A 265 50.85 18.15 -4.50
N VAL A 266 50.71 18.13 -3.18
CA VAL A 266 51.47 19.03 -2.29
C VAL A 266 51.85 18.26 -1.02
N GLU A 267 53.17 18.21 -0.77
CA GLU A 267 53.87 17.78 0.45
C GLU A 267 53.33 18.34 1.77
#